data_AF-A0A534A5K6-F1
#
_entry.id   AF-A0A534A5K6-F1
#
_cell.length_a   1.000
_cell.length_b   1.000
_cell.length_c   1.000
_cell.angle_alpha   90.00
_cell.angle_beta   90.00
_cell.angle_gamma   90.00
#
_symmetry.space_group_name_H-M   'P 1'
#
loop_
_entity.id
_entity.type
_entity.pdbx_description
1 polymer ?
#
loop_
_entity_poly.entity_id
_entity_poly.type
_entity_poly.pdbx_seq_one_letter_code
_entity_poly.pdbx_strand_id
1 'polypeptide(L)'
;MPWIKALHVVFVVTWFAGLFYLPRLFIYHAESNEPAVRAQLKIMQRRLLGITHIGGALALLFGIWTLTLVPVYMQQGWLHAKLALVLCLVAHHV
;
A
#
# COMPACT_ATOMS: atom_id res chain seq x y z
N MET A 1 -15.53 -0.54 -17.05
CA MET A 1 -16.07 -1.82 -16.53
C MET A 1 -15.90 -1.89 -15.01
N PRO A 2 -16.92 -2.34 -14.24
CA PRO A 2 -16.94 -2.22 -12.77
C PRO A 2 -15.90 -3.09 -12.05
N TRP A 3 -15.53 -4.24 -12.63
CA TRP A 3 -14.62 -5.21 -12.02
C TRP A 3 -13.17 -4.68 -11.86
N ILE A 4 -12.67 -3.87 -12.80
CA ILE A 4 -11.32 -3.27 -12.71
C ILE A 4 -11.24 -2.32 -11.50
N LYS A 5 -12.29 -1.53 -11.26
CA LYS A 5 -12.37 -0.63 -10.11
C LYS A 5 -12.45 -1.41 -8.79
N ALA A 6 -13.22 -2.50 -8.77
CA ALA A 6 -13.31 -3.36 -7.59
C ALA A 6 -11.94 -3.98 -7.25
N LEU A 7 -11.21 -4.50 -8.24
CA LEU A 7 -9.85 -5.02 -8.03
C LEU A 7 -8.91 -3.94 -7.51
N HIS A 8 -8.91 -2.74 -8.12
CA HIS A 8 -8.11 -1.61 -7.62
C HIS A 8 -8.38 -1.33 -6.15
N VAL A 9 -9.65 -1.23 -5.73
CA VAL A 9 -10.02 -0.97 -4.33
C VAL A 9 -9.55 -2.08 -3.41
N VAL A 10 -9.69 -3.35 -3.79
CA VAL A 10 -9.21 -4.51 -3.00
C VAL A 10 -7.69 -4.44 -2.77
N PHE A 11 -6.93 -4.10 -3.80
CA PHE A 11 -5.47 -3.95 -3.70
C PHE A 11 -5.08 -2.71 -2.89
N VAL A 12 -5.81 -1.60 -3.01
CA VAL A 12 -5.60 -0.42 -2.17
C VAL A 12 -5.83 -0.74 -0.69
N VAL A 13 -6.91 -1.47 -0.34
CA VAL A 13 -7.19 -1.87 1.04
C VAL A 13 -6.11 -2.81 1.57
N THR A 14 -5.67 -3.78 0.76
CA THR A 14 -4.56 -4.69 1.13
C THR A 14 -3.27 -3.93 1.37
N TRP A 15 -2.97 -2.93 0.53
CA TRP A 15 -1.79 -2.08 0.68
C TRP A 15 -1.87 -1.20 1.94
N PHE A 16 -3.03 -0.58 2.21
CA PHE A 16 -3.27 0.21 3.41
C PHE A 16 -3.12 -0.65 4.67
N ALA A 17 -3.71 -1.84 4.71
CA ALA A 17 -3.59 -2.75 5.85
C ALA A 17 -2.11 -3.06 6.17
N GLY A 18 -1.30 -3.28 5.14
CA GLY A 18 0.15 -3.43 5.27
C GLY A 18 0.84 -2.21 5.87
N LEU A 19 0.61 -1.02 5.30
CA LEU A 19 1.23 0.24 5.74
C LEU A 19 0.90 0.61 7.19
N PHE A 20 -0.33 0.37 7.65
CA PHE A 20 -0.72 0.70 9.03
C PHE A 20 -0.29 -0.36 10.05
N TYR A 21 -0.13 -1.62 9.63
CA TYR A 21 0.24 -2.71 10.54
C TYR A 21 1.76 -2.83 10.73
N LEU A 22 2.56 -2.40 9.74
CA LEU A 22 4.02 -2.46 9.76
C LEU A 22 4.69 -1.64 10.89
N PRO A 23 4.34 -0.35 11.11
CA PRO A 23 4.95 0.49 12.14
C PRO A 23 4.76 -0.09 13.54
N ARG A 24 3.58 -0.66 13.78
CA ARG A 24 3.27 -1.34 15.05
C ARG A 24 4.20 -2.54 15.30
N LEU A 25 4.49 -3.33 14.26
CA LEU A 25 5.45 -4.43 14.35
C LEU A 25 6.88 -3.93 14.59
N PHE A 26 7.26 -2.76 14.11
CA PHE A 26 8.57 -2.17 14.39
C PHE A 26 8.71 -1.70 15.84
N ILE A 27 7.66 -1.08 16.40
CA ILE A 27 7.62 -0.68 17.81
C ILE A 27 7.81 -1.92 18.71
N TYR A 28 7.03 -2.99 18.49
CA TYR A 28 7.20 -4.22 19.27
C TYR A 28 8.57 -4.87 19.11
N HIS A 29 9.21 -4.74 17.93
CA HIS A 29 10.56 -5.25 17.72
C HIS A 29 11.62 -4.44 18.48
N ALA A 30 11.42 -3.12 18.62
CA ALA A 30 12.30 -2.23 19.38
C ALA A 30 12.13 -2.40 20.90
N GLU A 31 10.90 -2.68 21.37
CA GLU A 31 10.61 -2.90 22.79
C GLU A 31 11.01 -4.31 23.28
N SER A 32 11.07 -5.31 22.40
CA SER A 32 11.43 -6.67 22.80
C SER A 32 12.95 -6.85 23.00
N ASN A 33 13.37 -7.26 24.19
CA ASN A 33 14.77 -7.63 24.48
C ASN A 33 15.10 -9.12 24.23
N GLU A 34 14.07 -9.95 24.03
CA GLU A 34 14.22 -11.39 23.79
C GLU A 34 14.62 -11.70 22.33
N PRO A 35 15.79 -12.32 22.07
CA PRO A 35 16.27 -12.58 20.71
C PRO A 35 15.35 -13.52 19.91
N ALA A 36 14.68 -14.47 20.58
CA ALA A 36 13.72 -15.36 19.93
C ALA A 36 12.48 -14.62 19.41
N VAL A 37 11.94 -13.70 20.21
CA VAL A 37 10.78 -12.86 19.84
C VAL A 37 11.14 -11.91 18.70
N ARG A 38 12.33 -11.30 18.76
CA ARG A 38 12.85 -10.44 17.67
C ARG A 38 12.98 -11.18 16.35
N ALA A 39 13.46 -12.43 16.37
CA ALA A 39 13.59 -13.25 15.17
C ALA A 39 12.23 -13.56 14.53
N GLN A 40 11.21 -13.89 15.35
CA GLN A 40 9.85 -14.12 14.86
C GLN A 40 9.22 -12.85 14.29
N LEU A 41 9.35 -11.72 14.98
CA LEU A 41 8.86 -10.42 14.51
C LEU A 41 9.52 -10.01 13.19
N LYS A 42 10.81 -10.30 13.00
CA LYS A 42 11.53 -10.04 11.75
C LYS A 42 10.98 -10.84 10.57
N ILE A 43 10.56 -12.09 10.80
CA ILE A 43 9.91 -12.92 9.78
C ILE A 43 8.54 -12.35 9.42
N MET A 44 7.74 -11.97 10.43
CA MET A 44 6.43 -11.35 10.22
C MET A 44 6.54 -10.03 9.45
N GLN A 45 7.48 -9.16 9.82
CA GLN A 45 7.77 -7.91 9.11
C GLN A 45 8.10 -8.15 7.64
N ARG A 46 8.98 -9.10 7.32
CA ARG A 46 9.35 -9.42 5.93
C ARG A 46 8.17 -9.93 5.10
N ARG A 47 7.38 -10.85 5.66
CA ARG A 47 6.20 -11.39 4.96
C ARG A 47 5.17 -10.29 4.69
N LEU A 48 4.92 -9.45 5.69
CA LEU A 48 3.99 -8.34 5.58
C LEU A 48 4.47 -7.29 4.58
N LEU A 49 5.77 -6.94 4.61
CA LEU A 49 6.39 -6.06 3.61
C LEU A 49 6.20 -6.61 2.19
N GLY A 50 6.43 -7.91 1.97
CA GLY A 50 6.22 -8.54 0.67
C GLY A 50 4.78 -8.39 0.16
N ILE A 51 3.79 -8.66 1.03
CA ILE A 51 2.36 -8.51 0.69
C ILE A 51 2.01 -7.04 0.43
N THR A 52 2.58 -6.12 1.22
CA THR A 52 2.36 -4.68 1.08
C THR A 52 2.91 -4.16 -0.24
N HIS A 53 4.12 -4.56 -0.63
CA HIS A 53 4.74 -4.18 -1.91
C HIS A 53 3.96 -4.73 -3.11
N ILE A 54 3.56 -6.01 -3.08
CA ILE A 54 2.77 -6.63 -4.16
C ILE A 54 1.38 -5.97 -4.25
N GLY A 55 0.72 -5.78 -3.11
CA GLY A 55 -0.58 -5.11 -3.03
C GLY A 55 -0.54 -3.67 -3.54
N GLY A 56 0.48 -2.90 -3.16
CA GLY A 56 0.69 -1.53 -3.63
C GLY A 56 1.02 -1.45 -5.12
N ALA A 57 1.88 -2.33 -5.63
CA ALA A 57 2.21 -2.40 -7.05
C ALA A 57 0.97 -2.73 -7.90
N LEU A 58 0.17 -3.72 -7.49
CA LEU A 58 -1.08 -4.06 -8.18
C LEU A 58 -2.11 -2.93 -8.06
N ALA A 59 -2.24 -2.30 -6.90
CA ALA A 59 -3.11 -1.13 -6.72
C ALA A 59 -2.75 -0.01 -7.69
N LEU A 60 -1.47 0.32 -7.84
CA LEU A 60 -0.99 1.32 -8.79
C LEU A 60 -1.25 0.90 -10.24
N LEU A 61 -0.97 -0.35 -10.60
CA LEU A 61 -1.19 -0.88 -11.95
C LEU A 61 -2.66 -0.80 -12.35
N PHE A 62 -3.58 -1.30 -11.51
CA PHE A 62 -5.02 -1.21 -11.77
C PHE A 62 -5.54 0.23 -11.71
N GLY A 63 -4.91 1.11 -10.91
CA GLY A 63 -5.23 2.53 -10.85
C GLY A 63 -4.89 3.25 -12.16
N ILE A 64 -3.68 3.05 -12.67
CA ILE A 64 -3.21 3.59 -13.96
C ILE A 64 -4.05 3.03 -15.11
N TRP A 65 -4.35 1.72 -15.10
CA TRP A 65 -5.18 1.07 -16.11
C TRP A 65 -6.62 1.61 -16.14
N THR A 66 -7.18 1.98 -14.98
CA THR A 66 -8.51 2.62 -14.93
C THR A 66 -8.48 4.04 -15.50
N LEU A 67 -7.36 4.74 -15.31
CA LEU A 67 -7.10 6.09 -15.81
C LEU A 67 -7.02 6.15 -17.34
N THR A 68 -6.38 5.16 -17.98
CA THR A 68 -6.30 5.08 -19.45
C THR A 68 -7.63 4.71 -20.10
N LEU A 69 -8.47 3.93 -19.41
CA LEU A 69 -9.79 3.50 -19.91
C LEU A 69 -10.87 4.58 -19.83
N VAL A 70 -10.72 5.57 -18.94
CA VAL A 70 -11.69 6.65 -18.78
C VAL A 70 -10.96 7.99 -18.63
N PRO A 71 -10.52 8.60 -19.75
CA PRO A 71 -9.78 9.87 -19.75
C PRO A 71 -10.59 11.05 -19.21
N VAL A 72 -11.93 10.92 -19.09
CA VAL A 72 -12.79 11.90 -18.40
C VAL A 72 -12.43 12.08 -16.92
N TYR A 73 -11.85 11.08 -16.24
CA TYR A 73 -11.41 11.25 -14.85
C TYR A 73 -10.23 12.23 -14.71
N MET A 74 -9.44 12.41 -15.76
CA MET A 74 -8.37 13.42 -15.82
C MET A 74 -8.91 14.85 -15.90
N GLN A 75 -10.22 15.06 -16.11
CA GLN A 75 -10.84 16.38 -16.02
C GLN A 75 -11.36 16.70 -14.60
N GLN A 76 -11.33 15.73 -13.68
CA GLN A 76 -11.76 15.93 -12.29
C GLN A 76 -10.56 16.30 -11.41
N GLY A 77 -10.54 17.54 -10.91
CA GLY A 77 -9.45 18.06 -10.06
C GLY A 77 -9.18 17.24 -8.79
N TRP A 78 -10.18 16.51 -8.29
CA TRP A 78 -10.02 15.61 -7.15
C TRP A 78 -9.06 14.42 -7.43
N LEU A 79 -8.97 13.95 -8.67
CA LEU A 79 -8.04 12.87 -9.04
C LEU A 79 -6.57 13.33 -8.97
N HIS A 80 -6.31 14.60 -9.31
CA HIS A 80 -4.98 15.21 -9.21
C HIS A 80 -4.55 15.37 -7.76
N ALA A 81 -5.46 15.82 -6.88
CA ALA A 81 -5.22 15.88 -5.44
C ALA A 81 -4.93 14.49 -4.86
N LYS A 82 -5.66 13.47 -5.30
CA LYS A 82 -5.47 12.08 -4.84
C LYS A 82 -4.13 11.50 -5.32
N LEU A 83 -3.73 11.76 -6.56
CA LEU A 83 -2.44 11.35 -7.11
C LEU A 83 -1.28 12.05 -6.41
N ALA A 84 -1.37 13.36 -6.17
CA ALA A 84 -0.36 14.11 -5.43
C ALA A 84 -0.16 13.55 -4.01
N LEU A 85 -1.25 13.18 -3.34
CA LEU A 85 -1.22 12.60 -2.00
C LEU A 85 -0.61 11.20 -1.99
N VAL A 86 -0.92 10.37 -2.99
CA VAL A 86 -0.26 9.06 -3.19
C VAL A 86 1.24 9.23 -3.48
N LEU A 87 1.61 10.21 -4.29
CA LEU A 87 3.02 10.50 -4.62
C LEU A 87 3.81 10.96 -3.38
N CYS A 88 3.17 11.76 -2.53
CA CYS A 88 3.72 12.17 -1.24
C CYS A 88 3.91 10.97 -0.29
N LEU A 89 2.95 10.04 -0.27
CA LEU A 89 3.02 8.80 0.51
C LEU A 89 4.10 7.84 0.00
N VAL A 90 4.28 7.74 -1.32
CA VAL A 90 5.37 6.97 -1.94
C VAL A 90 6.72 7.60 -1.63
N ALA A 91 6.85 8.93 -1.71
CA ALA A 91 8.07 9.64 -1.32
C ALA A 91 8.41 9.45 0.18
N HIS A 92 7.41 9.26 1.05
CA HIS A 92 7.64 8.94 2.45
C HIS A 92 8.00 7.46 2.68
N HIS A 93 7.63 6.58 1.76
CA HIS A 93 7.88 5.14 1.87
C HIS A 93 9.25 4.71 1.32
N VAL A 94 9.87 5.51 0.45
CA VAL A 94 11.27 5.39 -0.02
C VAL A 94 12.21 5.98 1.02
#